data_AF-A0A3G6P8X1-F1
#
_entry.id   AF-A0A3G6P8X1-F1
#
_cell.length_a   1.000
_cell.length_b   1.000
_cell.length_c   1.000
_cell.angle_alpha   90.00
_cell.angle_beta   90.00
_cell.angle_gamma   90.00
#
_symmetry.space_group_name_H-M   'P 1'
#
loop_
_entity.id
_entity.type
_entity.pdbx_description
1 polymer ?
#
loop_
_entity_poly.entity_id
_entity_poly.type
_entity_poly.pdbx_seq_one_letter_code
_entity_poly.pdbx_strand_id
1 'polypeptide(L)'
;MVGNFKHLALFIIYLVCFSCQNKERVKLGNELVSENLNVLLDDLDYFNTSGNTLTVKIDQYTGEYTSDKEVVLKKFQDKFDLKDESFFDETIKIEKIPKQIGNSPLFLNTDHTFQKRNNVITVSFVNLIISKNNQYASVEVIKSLGSGAKFEIYFFKQVNNKWKFESKEVIGIG
;
A
#
# COMPACT_ATOMS: atom_id res chain seq x y z
N MET A 1 31.11 41.50 -10.44
CA MET A 1 29.83 40.77 -10.52
C MET A 1 29.72 39.84 -9.31
N VAL A 2 29.23 40.35 -8.18
CA VAL A 2 28.98 39.55 -6.97
C VAL A 2 27.57 38.98 -7.08
N GLY A 3 27.41 37.98 -7.95
CA GLY A 3 26.11 37.43 -8.33
C GLY A 3 25.76 36.18 -7.53
N ASN A 4 24.58 36.21 -6.91
CA ASN A 4 23.70 35.05 -6.67
C ASN A 4 24.19 33.81 -5.88
N PHE A 5 25.34 33.82 -5.23
CA PHE A 5 25.80 32.66 -4.43
C PHE A 5 24.81 32.28 -3.30
N LYS A 6 24.11 33.26 -2.73
CA LYS A 6 23.05 33.02 -1.72
C LYS A 6 21.84 32.26 -2.28
N HIS A 7 21.43 32.52 -3.52
CA HIS A 7 20.31 31.83 -4.14
C HIS A 7 20.69 30.41 -4.57
N LEU A 8 21.95 30.20 -4.99
CA LEU A 8 22.47 28.88 -5.31
C LEU A 8 22.51 27.97 -4.07
N ALA A 9 22.97 28.50 -2.93
CA ALA A 9 22.99 27.77 -1.66
C ALA A 9 21.57 27.41 -1.18
N LEU A 10 20.61 28.34 -1.28
CA LEU A 10 19.20 28.09 -0.97
C LEU A 10 18.57 27.04 -1.88
N PHE A 11 18.90 27.05 -3.17
CA PHE A 11 18.42 26.07 -4.14
C PHE A 11 18.98 24.66 -3.88
N ILE A 12 20.25 24.57 -3.50
CA ILE A 12 20.89 23.29 -3.12
C ILE A 12 20.28 22.76 -1.81
N ILE A 13 20.09 23.61 -0.80
CA ILE A 13 19.42 23.21 0.46
C ILE A 13 18.00 22.71 0.19
N TYR A 14 17.25 23.41 -0.66
CA TYR A 14 15.91 22.99 -1.08
C TYR A 14 15.92 21.61 -1.75
N LEU A 15 16.80 21.37 -2.74
CA LEU A 15 16.92 20.07 -3.41
C LEU A 15 17.31 18.93 -2.45
N VAL A 16 18.20 19.18 -1.49
CA VAL A 16 18.64 18.17 -0.51
C VAL A 16 17.51 17.82 0.46
N CYS A 17 16.73 18.81 0.93
CA CYS A 17 15.60 18.57 1.82
C CYS A 17 14.50 17.74 1.17
N PHE A 18 14.17 18.00 -0.11
CA PHE A 18 13.16 17.20 -0.84
C PHE A 18 13.59 15.76 -1.05
N SER A 19 14.86 15.51 -1.39
CA SER A 19 15.36 14.14 -1.57
C SER A 19 15.37 13.33 -0.27
N CYS A 20 15.62 13.95 0.88
CA CYS A 20 15.57 13.27 2.17
C CYS A 20 14.13 12.91 2.59
N GLN A 21 13.17 13.82 2.42
CA GLN A 21 11.77 13.57 2.78
C GLN A 21 11.18 12.41 1.97
N ASN A 22 11.50 12.33 0.69
CA ASN A 22 11.07 11.25 -0.20
C ASN A 22 11.58 9.88 0.27
N LYS A 23 12.88 9.77 0.57
CA LYS A 23 13.48 8.53 1.10
C LYS A 23 12.84 8.07 2.42
N GLU A 24 12.52 9.01 3.29
CA GLU A 24 11.87 8.72 4.57
C GLU A 24 10.45 8.17 4.36
N ARG A 25 9.65 8.78 3.48
CA ARG A 25 8.29 8.31 3.23
C ARG A 25 8.26 6.94 2.51
N VAL A 26 9.20 6.67 1.60
CA VAL A 26 9.37 5.31 1.00
C VAL A 26 9.68 4.28 2.07
N LYS A 27 10.55 4.63 3.03
CA LYS A 27 10.87 3.74 4.15
C LYS A 27 9.62 3.47 5.00
N LEU A 28 8.88 4.51 5.36
CA LEU A 28 7.64 4.39 6.14
C LEU A 28 6.60 3.52 5.45
N GLY A 29 6.42 3.66 4.14
CA GLY A 29 5.48 2.84 3.39
C GLY A 29 5.93 1.38 3.27
N ASN A 30 7.24 1.12 3.11
CA ASN A 30 7.79 -0.24 3.17
C ASN A 30 7.53 -0.88 4.54
N GLU A 31 7.79 -0.15 5.62
CA GLU A 31 7.53 -0.60 6.99
C GLU A 31 6.03 -0.89 7.17
N LEU A 32 5.14 -0.01 6.70
CA LEU A 32 3.70 -0.22 6.78
C LEU A 32 3.27 -1.53 6.14
N VAL A 33 3.65 -1.76 4.87
CA VAL A 33 3.23 -2.94 4.12
C VAL A 33 3.85 -4.21 4.70
N SER A 34 5.15 -4.17 5.01
CA SER A 34 5.87 -5.35 5.51
C SER A 34 5.46 -5.77 6.92
N GLU A 35 5.26 -4.82 7.84
CA GLU A 35 4.83 -5.11 9.21
C GLU A 35 3.38 -5.61 9.28
N ASN A 36 2.53 -5.20 8.33
CA ASN A 36 1.10 -5.45 8.37
C ASN A 36 0.61 -6.41 7.28
N LEU A 37 1.51 -7.13 6.62
CA LEU A 37 1.15 -8.00 5.51
C LEU A 37 0.09 -9.05 5.88
N ASN A 38 0.16 -9.61 7.11
CA ASN A 38 -0.86 -10.55 7.58
C ASN A 38 -2.26 -9.92 7.69
N VAL A 39 -2.33 -8.65 8.06
CA VAL A 39 -3.60 -7.90 8.15
C VAL A 39 -4.12 -7.58 6.76
N LEU A 40 -3.24 -7.11 5.86
CA LEU A 40 -3.60 -6.78 4.48
C LEU A 40 -4.08 -8.00 3.68
N LEU A 41 -3.67 -9.19 4.10
CA LEU A 41 -4.03 -10.48 3.51
C LEU A 41 -5.12 -11.22 4.30
N ASP A 42 -5.88 -10.54 5.14
CA ASP A 42 -7.04 -11.15 5.81
C ASP A 42 -8.21 -11.40 4.83
N ASP A 43 -9.27 -12.06 5.30
CA ASP A 43 -10.51 -12.33 4.56
C ASP A 43 -10.35 -13.01 3.19
N LEU A 44 -9.25 -13.74 2.96
CA LEU A 44 -9.06 -14.51 1.72
C LEU A 44 -10.11 -15.61 1.55
N ASP A 45 -10.69 -16.09 2.66
CA ASP A 45 -11.75 -17.10 2.67
C ASP A 45 -13.03 -16.62 1.96
N TYR A 46 -13.20 -15.31 1.75
CA TYR A 46 -14.27 -14.76 0.90
C TYR A 46 -14.32 -15.42 -0.48
N PHE A 47 -13.15 -15.77 -1.04
CA PHE A 47 -13.05 -16.41 -2.35
C PHE A 47 -13.09 -17.94 -2.30
N ASN A 48 -13.09 -18.54 -1.11
CA ASN A 48 -13.06 -19.99 -0.93
C ASN A 48 -14.46 -20.60 -0.99
N THR A 49 -15.10 -20.53 -2.16
CA THR A 49 -16.46 -21.03 -2.37
C THR A 49 -16.55 -22.55 -2.56
N SER A 50 -15.40 -23.24 -2.72
CA SER A 50 -15.33 -24.65 -3.10
C SER A 50 -14.58 -25.54 -2.10
N GLY A 51 -14.08 -24.99 -0.99
CA GLY A 51 -13.27 -25.73 0.00
C GLY A 51 -11.88 -26.12 -0.48
N ASN A 52 -11.47 -25.63 -1.66
CA ASN A 52 -10.15 -25.88 -2.21
C ASN A 52 -9.10 -24.94 -1.61
N THR A 53 -7.87 -25.41 -1.49
CA THR A 53 -6.75 -24.54 -1.11
C THR A 53 -6.54 -23.46 -2.17
N LEU A 54 -6.64 -22.20 -1.75
CA LEU A 54 -6.35 -21.05 -2.60
C LEU A 54 -4.86 -20.75 -2.57
N THR A 55 -4.31 -20.35 -3.71
CA THR A 55 -2.98 -19.74 -3.77
C THR A 55 -3.13 -18.22 -3.82
N VAL A 56 -2.28 -17.50 -3.11
CA VAL A 56 -2.24 -16.04 -3.12
C VAL A 56 -1.05 -15.56 -3.95
N LYS A 57 -1.33 -14.72 -4.95
CA LYS A 57 -0.35 -13.98 -5.72
C LYS A 57 -0.38 -12.53 -5.26
N ILE A 58 0.74 -11.99 -4.82
CA ILE A 58 0.85 -10.59 -4.39
C ILE A 58 1.61 -9.81 -5.46
N ASP A 59 1.01 -8.72 -5.96
CA ASP A 59 1.72 -7.82 -6.86
C ASP A 59 2.89 -7.16 -6.13
N GLN A 60 4.08 -7.22 -6.75
CA GLN A 60 5.32 -6.80 -6.11
C GLN A 60 5.39 -5.29 -5.86
N TYR A 61 4.63 -4.51 -6.60
CA TYR A 61 4.71 -3.05 -6.56
C TYR A 61 3.42 -2.47 -6.01
N THR A 62 3.56 -1.55 -5.06
CA THR A 62 2.46 -0.69 -4.66
C THR A 62 2.50 0.59 -5.47
N GLY A 63 1.45 0.87 -6.23
CA GLY A 63 1.38 2.05 -7.08
C GLY A 63 0.05 2.78 -6.95
N GLU A 64 -0.05 3.91 -7.63
CA GLU A 64 -1.32 4.60 -7.80
C GLU A 64 -2.24 3.78 -8.71
N TYR A 65 -3.49 3.62 -8.28
CA TYR A 65 -4.55 3.02 -9.09
C TYR A 65 -5.66 4.06 -9.24
N THR A 66 -5.91 4.48 -10.48
CA THR A 66 -6.69 5.70 -10.73
C THR A 66 -8.17 5.54 -10.44
N SER A 67 -8.73 4.33 -10.47
CA SER A 67 -10.08 4.12 -9.98
C SER A 67 -10.10 4.21 -8.46
N ASP A 68 -11.12 4.86 -7.93
CA ASP A 68 -11.39 5.01 -6.50
C ASP A 68 -10.40 5.86 -5.70
N LYS A 69 -9.33 6.38 -6.32
CA LYS A 69 -8.36 7.30 -5.71
C LYS A 69 -9.04 8.40 -4.88
N GLU A 70 -9.96 9.17 -5.46
CA GLU A 70 -10.64 10.25 -4.73
C GLU A 70 -11.47 9.74 -3.54
N VAL A 71 -12.09 8.57 -3.67
CA VAL A 71 -12.87 7.92 -2.61
C VAL A 71 -11.94 7.51 -1.46
N VAL A 72 -10.79 6.90 -1.76
CA VAL A 72 -9.79 6.51 -0.77
C VAL A 72 -9.25 7.73 -0.03
N LEU A 73 -8.89 8.80 -0.74
CA LEU A 73 -8.39 10.03 -0.12
C LEU A 73 -9.41 10.65 0.81
N LYS A 74 -10.65 10.79 0.34
CA LYS A 74 -11.72 11.39 1.13
C LYS A 74 -11.98 10.57 2.39
N LYS A 75 -12.08 9.24 2.28
CA LYS A 75 -12.28 8.36 3.45
C LYS A 75 -11.11 8.45 4.43
N PHE A 76 -9.88 8.55 3.96
CA PHE A 76 -8.72 8.74 4.80
C PHE A 76 -8.76 10.08 5.55
N GLN A 77 -9.06 11.17 4.85
CA GLN A 77 -9.21 12.50 5.44
C GLN A 77 -10.32 12.55 6.47
N ASP A 78 -11.52 12.06 6.11
CA ASP A 78 -12.69 12.02 6.99
C ASP A 78 -12.43 11.19 8.26
N LYS A 79 -11.73 10.06 8.13
CA LYS A 79 -11.46 9.15 9.25
C LYS A 79 -10.56 9.77 10.32
N PHE A 80 -9.54 10.52 9.90
CA PHE A 80 -8.51 11.05 10.80
C PHE A 80 -8.61 12.56 11.00
N ASP A 81 -9.68 13.20 10.53
CA ASP A 81 -9.89 14.66 10.54
C ASP A 81 -8.68 15.42 9.95
N LEU A 82 -8.19 14.94 8.80
CA LEU A 82 -7.03 15.48 8.10
C LEU A 82 -7.46 16.38 6.94
N LYS A 83 -6.64 17.39 6.62
CA LYS A 83 -6.87 18.32 5.51
C LYS A 83 -5.66 18.37 4.59
N ASP A 84 -5.94 18.59 3.30
CA ASP A 84 -4.94 18.77 2.25
C ASP A 84 -3.97 17.60 2.09
N GLU A 85 -4.38 16.39 2.47
CA GLU A 85 -3.57 15.18 2.26
C GLU A 85 -3.47 14.84 0.77
N SER A 86 -2.36 14.20 0.41
CA SER A 86 -2.09 13.78 -0.97
C SER A 86 -1.60 12.35 -0.99
N PHE A 87 -1.71 11.73 -2.16
CA PHE A 87 -1.22 10.38 -2.37
C PHE A 87 0.27 10.29 -2.19
N PHE A 88 0.69 9.06 -1.92
CA PHE A 88 2.07 8.69 -1.98
C PHE A 88 2.46 8.47 -3.44
N ASP A 89 3.13 9.45 -4.03
CA ASP A 89 3.47 9.46 -5.47
C ASP A 89 4.66 8.54 -5.84
N GLU A 90 5.16 7.74 -4.88
CA GLU A 90 6.28 6.83 -5.11
C GLU A 90 5.84 5.36 -5.10
N THR A 91 6.55 4.54 -5.87
CA THR A 91 6.31 3.10 -5.93
C THR A 91 7.09 2.39 -4.83
N ILE A 92 6.41 1.51 -4.09
CA ILE A 92 7.05 0.65 -3.09
C ILE A 92 7.23 -0.74 -3.66
N LYS A 93 8.46 -1.27 -3.54
CA LYS A 93 8.79 -2.63 -3.96
C LYS A 93 8.78 -3.56 -2.76
N ILE A 94 7.90 -4.56 -2.81
CA ILE A 94 7.84 -5.62 -1.80
C ILE A 94 8.93 -6.64 -2.09
N GLU A 95 9.95 -6.68 -1.25
CA GLU A 95 11.09 -7.59 -1.42
C GLU A 95 10.86 -8.96 -0.78
N LYS A 96 10.10 -9.00 0.32
CA LYS A 96 9.93 -10.19 1.14
C LYS A 96 8.48 -10.37 1.54
N ILE A 97 8.00 -11.60 1.36
CA ILE A 97 6.69 -12.05 1.83
C ILE A 97 6.86 -13.40 2.54
N PRO A 98 5.98 -13.75 3.49
CA PRO A 98 5.96 -15.09 4.06
C PRO A 98 5.60 -16.12 2.97
N LYS A 99 5.98 -17.37 3.20
CA LYS A 99 5.70 -18.48 2.25
C LYS A 99 4.22 -18.87 2.20
N GLN A 100 3.48 -18.60 3.27
CA GLN A 100 2.07 -18.95 3.41
C GLN A 100 1.38 -18.03 4.41
N ILE A 101 0.06 -17.92 4.31
CA ILE A 101 -0.83 -17.31 5.31
C ILE A 101 -1.98 -18.27 5.56
N GLY A 102 -2.17 -18.68 6.82
CA GLY A 102 -3.02 -19.83 7.12
C GLY A 102 -2.60 -21.05 6.30
N ASN A 103 -3.53 -21.60 5.52
CA ASN A 103 -3.30 -22.73 4.62
C ASN A 103 -2.99 -22.34 3.17
N SER A 104 -2.95 -21.03 2.87
CA SER A 104 -2.82 -20.52 1.51
C SER A 104 -1.35 -20.23 1.19
N PRO A 105 -0.75 -20.87 0.17
CA PRO A 105 0.61 -20.56 -0.27
C PRO A 105 0.69 -19.17 -0.91
N LEU A 106 1.77 -18.44 -0.65
CA LEU A 106 2.00 -17.09 -1.14
C LEU A 106 3.17 -17.04 -2.13
N PHE A 107 3.05 -16.21 -3.17
CA PHE A 107 4.16 -15.89 -4.04
C PHE A 107 4.06 -14.44 -4.55
N LEU A 108 5.23 -13.83 -4.80
CA LEU A 108 5.28 -12.52 -5.46
C LEU A 108 5.04 -12.70 -6.95
N ASN A 109 4.23 -11.83 -7.52
CA ASN A 109 4.12 -11.65 -8.95
C ASN A 109 5.37 -10.93 -9.45
N THR A 110 6.45 -11.68 -9.61
CA THR A 110 7.60 -11.22 -10.38
C THR A 110 7.31 -11.52 -11.84
N ASP A 111 7.45 -10.51 -12.71
CA ASP A 111 7.34 -10.71 -14.15
C ASP A 111 8.08 -12.00 -14.55
N HIS A 112 7.41 -12.90 -15.28
CA HIS A 112 7.96 -14.08 -15.98
C HIS A 112 7.83 -15.48 -15.38
N THR A 113 7.15 -15.73 -14.26
CA THR A 113 6.74 -17.12 -13.91
C THR A 113 5.25 -17.32 -14.08
N PHE A 114 4.82 -17.55 -15.32
CA PHE A 114 3.44 -17.99 -15.60
C PHE A 114 3.25 -19.40 -15.03
N GLN A 115 2.83 -19.49 -13.78
CA GLN A 115 2.33 -20.74 -13.23
C GLN A 115 0.84 -20.79 -13.50
N LYS A 116 0.43 -21.72 -14.36
CA LYS A 116 -0.98 -22.02 -14.66
C LYS A 116 -1.61 -22.65 -13.41
N ARG A 117 -1.84 -21.83 -12.39
CA ARG A 117 -2.51 -22.23 -11.16
C ARG A 117 -3.97 -21.83 -11.29
N ASN A 118 -4.85 -22.82 -11.22
CA ASN A 118 -6.26 -22.56 -10.96
C ASN A 118 -6.41 -22.07 -9.51
N ASN A 119 -7.45 -21.29 -9.19
CA ASN A 119 -7.73 -20.80 -7.84
C ASN A 119 -6.65 -19.88 -7.24
N VAL A 120 -6.19 -18.91 -8.03
CA VAL A 120 -5.25 -17.89 -7.57
C VAL A 120 -5.98 -16.60 -7.23
N ILE A 121 -5.94 -16.20 -5.96
CA ILE A 121 -6.30 -14.83 -5.57
C ILE A 121 -5.14 -13.92 -5.97
N THR A 122 -5.41 -12.90 -6.77
CA THR A 122 -4.48 -11.80 -7.00
C THR A 122 -4.74 -10.73 -5.95
N VAL A 123 -3.70 -10.29 -5.25
CA VAL A 123 -3.74 -9.22 -4.27
C VAL A 123 -2.85 -8.08 -4.73
N SER A 124 -3.43 -6.91 -4.87
CA SER A 124 -2.74 -5.67 -5.25
C SER A 124 -2.87 -4.67 -4.12
N PHE A 125 -1.76 -4.04 -3.73
CA PHE A 125 -1.77 -2.92 -2.80
C PHE A 125 -1.63 -1.64 -3.59
N VAL A 126 -2.64 -0.78 -3.51
CA VAL A 126 -2.73 0.43 -4.32
C VAL A 126 -3.11 1.62 -3.46
N ASN A 127 -2.99 2.82 -4.02
CA ASN A 127 -3.50 4.05 -3.40
C ASN A 127 -3.02 4.24 -1.95
N LEU A 128 -1.73 3.98 -1.72
CA LEU A 128 -1.07 4.22 -0.43
C LEU A 128 -1.07 5.72 -0.12
N ILE A 129 -1.43 6.05 1.12
CA ILE A 129 -1.40 7.41 1.66
C ILE A 129 -0.67 7.34 3.00
N ILE A 130 0.27 8.25 3.21
CA ILE A 130 0.90 8.51 4.51
C ILE A 130 0.67 9.98 4.79
N SER A 131 0.04 10.29 5.93
CA SER A 131 -0.28 11.66 6.30
C SER A 131 0.97 12.53 6.39
N LYS A 132 0.84 13.85 6.17
CA LYS A 132 1.98 14.79 6.24
C LYS A 132 2.73 14.76 7.57
N ASN A 133 2.04 14.45 8.66
CA ASN A 133 2.63 14.33 10.00
C ASN A 133 3.21 12.93 10.30
N ASN A 134 3.18 12.01 9.31
CA ASN A 134 3.61 10.61 9.43
C ASN A 134 2.91 9.80 10.54
N GLN A 135 1.77 10.27 11.07
CA GLN A 135 1.06 9.59 12.16
C GLN A 135 0.02 8.60 11.69
N TYR A 136 -0.50 8.78 10.48
CA TYR A 136 -1.60 8.00 9.93
C TYR A 136 -1.26 7.54 8.52
N ALA A 137 -1.86 6.43 8.13
CA ALA A 137 -1.72 5.95 6.78
C ALA A 137 -2.94 5.13 6.35
N SER A 138 -3.12 5.01 5.05
CA SER A 138 -4.07 4.08 4.47
C SER A 138 -3.49 3.39 3.26
N VAL A 139 -3.91 2.15 3.01
CA VAL A 139 -3.63 1.44 1.76
C VAL A 139 -4.92 0.78 1.28
N GLU A 140 -5.19 0.90 0.00
CA GLU A 140 -6.24 0.13 -0.63
C GLU A 140 -5.69 -1.25 -1.01
N VAL A 141 -6.46 -2.29 -0.71
CA VAL A 141 -6.15 -3.67 -1.05
C VAL A 141 -7.25 -4.18 -1.96
N ILE A 142 -6.84 -4.56 -3.17
CA ILE A 142 -7.71 -5.19 -4.16
C ILE A 142 -7.39 -6.67 -4.15
N LYS A 143 -8.41 -7.49 -3.88
CA LYS A 143 -8.32 -8.95 -3.91
C LYS A 143 -9.22 -9.45 -5.03
N SER A 144 -8.72 -10.29 -5.93
CA SER A 144 -9.52 -10.78 -7.07
C SER A 144 -9.27 -12.26 -7.36
N LEU A 145 -10.34 -12.97 -7.75
CA LEU A 145 -10.30 -14.34 -8.23
C LEU A 145 -11.30 -14.50 -9.39
N GLY A 146 -10.79 -14.83 -10.58
CA GLY A 146 -11.62 -14.92 -11.78
C GLY A 146 -12.25 -13.57 -12.13
N SER A 147 -13.58 -13.52 -12.22
CA SER A 147 -14.32 -12.28 -12.44
C SER A 147 -14.66 -11.51 -11.16
N GLY A 148 -14.46 -12.13 -9.99
CA GLY A 148 -14.82 -11.52 -8.72
C GLY A 148 -13.69 -10.69 -8.12
N ALA A 149 -14.03 -9.56 -7.49
CA ALA A 149 -13.10 -8.66 -6.84
C ALA A 149 -13.68 -8.07 -5.54
N LYS A 150 -12.80 -7.78 -4.58
CA LYS A 150 -13.12 -7.10 -3.32
C LYS A 150 -12.13 -5.96 -3.13
N PHE A 151 -12.65 -4.79 -2.82
CA PHE A 151 -11.91 -3.54 -2.68
C PHE A 151 -12.03 -3.07 -1.24
N GLU A 152 -10.91 -2.94 -0.55
CA GLU A 152 -10.87 -2.65 0.89
C GLU A 152 -9.83 -1.56 1.19
N ILE A 153 -10.18 -0.58 2.02
CA ILE A 153 -9.24 0.41 2.55
C ILE A 153 -8.84 -0.01 3.95
N TYR A 154 -7.55 -0.14 4.20
CA TYR A 154 -6.99 -0.40 5.52
C TYR A 154 -6.39 0.87 6.08
N PHE A 155 -6.70 1.15 7.34
CA PHE A 155 -6.27 2.36 8.03
C PHE A 155 -5.31 2.02 9.17
N PHE A 156 -4.26 2.82 9.32
CA PHE A 156 -3.18 2.60 10.26
C PHE A 156 -2.85 3.86 11.04
N LYS A 157 -2.34 3.66 12.26
CA LYS A 157 -1.74 4.70 13.08
C LYS A 157 -0.33 4.31 13.53
N GLN A 158 0.55 5.29 13.66
CA GLN A 158 1.86 5.11 14.27
C GLN A 158 1.74 5.09 15.80
N VAL A 159 2.21 4.01 16.42
CA VAL A 159 2.31 3.88 17.89
C VAL A 159 3.69 3.35 18.22
N ASN A 160 4.50 4.14 18.92
CA ASN A 160 5.88 3.81 19.27
C ASN A 160 6.74 3.42 18.05
N ASN A 161 6.67 4.22 16.98
CA ASN A 161 7.39 4.00 15.72
C ASN A 161 7.06 2.67 15.03
N LYS A 162 5.86 2.13 15.25
CA LYS A 162 5.34 0.96 14.55
C LYS A 162 3.96 1.24 14.00
N TRP A 163 3.68 0.74 12.82
CA TRP A 163 2.35 0.83 12.23
C TRP A 163 1.41 -0.15 12.92
N LYS A 164 0.26 0.37 13.38
CA LYS A 164 -0.81 -0.40 14.01
C LYS A 164 -2.06 -0.29 13.17
N PHE A 165 -2.60 -1.43 12.78
CA PHE A 165 -3.91 -1.54 12.17
C PHE A 165 -4.97 -0.94 13.10
N GLU A 166 -5.79 -0.04 12.55
CA GLU A 166 -6.88 0.62 13.27
C GLU A 166 -8.23 0.04 12.87
N SER A 167 -8.48 -0.06 11.57
CA SER A 167 -9.73 -0.56 11.00
C SER A 167 -9.57 -0.78 9.50
N LYS A 168 -10.53 -1.47 8.89
CA LYS A 168 -10.70 -1.52 7.45
C LYS A 168 -12.12 -1.20 7.04
N GLU A 169 -12.31 -0.80 5.79
CA GLU A 169 -13.61 -0.54 5.19
C GLU A 169 -13.69 -1.18 3.80
N VAL A 170 -14.77 -1.91 3.51
CA VAL A 170 -15.06 -2.42 2.16
C VAL A 170 -15.68 -1.29 1.35
N ILE A 171 -15.08 -0.96 0.20
CA ILE A 171 -15.57 0.11 -0.68
C ILE A 171 -16.22 -0.42 -1.95
N GLY A 172 -16.00 -1.69 -2.28
CA GLY A 172 -16.58 -2.32 -3.45
C GLY A 172 -16.48 -3.84 -3.42
N ILE A 173 -17.44 -4.48 -4.06
CA ILE A 173 -17.45 -5.92 -4.36
C ILE A 173 -17.94 -6.06 -5.81
N GLY A 174 -17.24 -6.85 -6.60
CA GLY A 174 -17.56 -7.18 -8.00
C GLY A 174 -17.47 -8.66 -8.28
#